data_AF-A0A4R6NYN7-F1
#
_entry.id   AF-A0A4R6NYN7-F1
#
_cell.length_a   1.000
_cell.length_b   1.000
_cell.length_c   1.000
_cell.angle_alpha   90.00
_cell.angle_beta   90.00
_cell.angle_gamma   90.00
#
_symmetry.space_group_name_H-M   'P 1'
#
loop_
_entity.id
_entity.type
_entity.pdbx_description
1 polymer ?
#
loop_
_entity_poly.entity_id
_entity_poly.type
_entity_poly.pdbx_seq_one_letter_code
_entity_poly.pdbx_strand_id
1 'polypeptide(L)'
;MNTTLTPKARHLLANDYVPADRTRDILAPMLADDIIMKRLSRMIGVDAALLTRIARGQATYVARETANAIDQLDRDEVYTHCRREPNRLDDVVYERIKAGKYARIPYGHKRIYARALHAEGWSLKKIATTLHMSGATVREAITNTHNDNGETA
;
A
#
# COMPACT_ATOMS: atom_id res chain seq x y z
N MET A 1 3.59 8.30 36.56
CA MET A 1 4.68 7.30 36.42
C MET A 1 5.91 8.02 35.89
N ASN A 2 6.99 8.11 36.68
CA ASN A 2 8.25 8.72 36.24
C ASN A 2 9.03 7.67 35.44
N THR A 3 8.87 7.67 34.13
CA THR A 3 9.63 6.80 33.24
C THR A 3 11.05 7.35 33.12
N THR A 4 12.01 6.74 33.81
CA THR A 4 13.42 7.15 33.77
C THR A 4 13.95 6.99 32.35
N LEU A 5 14.15 8.11 31.64
CA LEU A 5 14.67 8.10 30.27
C LEU A 5 16.10 7.54 30.23
N THR A 6 16.33 6.57 29.35
CA THR A 6 17.67 6.00 29.13
C THR A 6 18.65 7.09 28.67
N PRO A 7 19.96 6.96 28.95
CA PRO A 7 20.97 7.93 28.49
C PRO A 7 20.91 8.19 26.98
N LYS A 8 20.63 7.14 26.19
CA LYS A 8 20.43 7.23 24.75
C LYS A 8 19.19 8.04 24.37
N ALA A 9 18.06 7.84 25.06
CA ALA A 9 16.85 8.62 24.83
C ALA A 9 17.06 10.10 25.15
N ARG A 10 17.75 10.41 26.26
CA ARG A 10 18.12 11.78 26.63
C ARG A 10 18.98 12.45 25.57
N HIS A 11 19.99 11.75 25.06
CA HIS A 11 20.84 12.27 23.99
C HIS A 11 20.07 12.55 22.70
N LEU A 12 19.14 11.67 22.30
CA LEU A 12 18.32 11.87 21.10
C LEU A 12 17.39 13.08 21.26
N LEU A 13 16.70 13.21 22.40
CA LEU A 13 15.84 14.35 22.69
C LEU A 13 16.63 15.68 22.69
N ALA A 14 17.87 15.67 23.21
CA ALA A 14 18.76 16.83 23.19
C ALA A 14 19.22 17.23 21.77
N ASN A 15 19.22 16.30 20.82
CA ASN A 15 19.57 16.52 19.41
C ASN A 15 18.33 16.67 18.51
N ASP A 16 17.21 17.15 19.07
CA ASP A 16 15.97 17.44 18.35
C ASP A 16 15.28 16.22 17.70
N TYR A 17 15.44 15.04 18.29
CA TYR A 17 14.61 13.88 17.95
C TYR A 17 13.37 13.82 18.82
N VAL A 18 12.28 13.28 18.28
CA VAL A 18 11.01 13.04 18.97
C VAL A 18 10.62 11.56 18.93
N PRO A 19 9.81 11.06 19.88
CA PRO A 19 9.27 9.70 19.82
C PRO A 19 8.51 9.45 18.52
N ALA A 20 8.71 8.28 17.93
CA ALA A 20 8.16 7.94 16.62
C ALA A 20 6.68 7.48 16.65
N ASP A 21 6.05 7.42 17.82
CA ASP A 21 4.72 6.81 18.00
C ASP A 21 3.66 7.51 17.13
N ARG A 22 3.58 8.84 17.22
CA ARG A 22 2.64 9.62 16.40
C ARG A 22 2.88 9.47 14.90
N THR A 23 4.14 9.56 14.46
CA THR A 23 4.49 9.35 13.04
C THR A 23 4.18 7.93 12.56
N ARG A 24 4.30 6.93 13.45
CA ARG A 24 3.94 5.55 13.17
C ARG A 24 2.43 5.40 13.01
N ASP A 25 1.64 6.04 13.86
CA ASP A 25 0.17 6.02 13.78
C ASP A 25 -0.34 6.61 12.45
N ILE A 26 0.41 7.55 11.85
CA ILE A 26 0.11 8.11 10.53
C ILE A 26 0.54 7.17 9.40
N LEU A 27 1.77 6.63 9.45
CA LEU A 27 2.35 5.87 8.34
C LEU A 27 1.93 4.40 8.30
N ALA A 28 1.57 3.79 9.43
CA ALA A 28 1.20 2.38 9.47
C ALA A 28 -0.08 2.07 8.65
N PRO A 29 -1.17 2.88 8.73
CA PRO A 29 -2.32 2.73 7.85
C PRO A 29 -1.95 2.88 6.37
N MET A 30 -1.14 3.87 6.02
CA MET A 30 -0.69 4.09 4.63
C MET A 30 0.06 2.87 4.08
N LEU A 31 0.93 2.25 4.90
CA LEU A 31 1.61 1.02 4.50
C LEU A 31 0.64 -0.15 4.28
N ALA A 32 -0.40 -0.24 5.11
CA ALA A 32 -1.45 -1.26 4.97
C ALA A 32 -2.30 -1.06 3.71
N ASP A 33 -2.51 0.20 3.30
CA ASP A 33 -3.31 0.58 2.13
C ASP A 33 -2.53 0.57 0.79
N ASP A 34 -1.40 -0.13 0.74
CA ASP A 34 -0.53 -0.24 -0.44
C ASP A 34 -0.02 1.12 -0.96
N ILE A 35 0.16 2.11 -0.07
CA ILE A 35 0.88 3.34 -0.41
C ILE A 35 2.34 2.99 -0.73
N ILE A 36 2.79 3.44 -1.91
CA ILE A 36 4.16 3.24 -2.35
C ILE A 36 5.05 4.22 -1.58
N MET A 37 5.75 3.73 -0.54
CA MET A 37 6.66 4.54 0.29
C MET A 37 7.74 5.28 -0.51
N LYS A 38 8.14 4.75 -1.67
CA LYS A 38 9.08 5.44 -2.59
C LYS A 38 8.47 6.68 -3.24
N ARG A 39 7.16 6.69 -3.49
CA ARG A 39 6.44 7.87 -4.00
C ARG A 39 6.23 8.88 -2.87
N LEU A 40 5.79 8.41 -1.70
CA LEU A 40 5.64 9.24 -0.50
C LEU A 40 6.96 9.93 -0.14
N SER A 41 8.06 9.18 -0.15
CA SER A 41 9.42 9.69 0.06
C SER A 41 9.77 10.89 -0.82
N ARG A 42 9.38 10.87 -2.10
CA ARG A 42 9.63 11.98 -3.03
C ARG A 42 8.72 13.18 -2.77
N MET A 43 7.50 12.93 -2.31
CA MET A 43 6.52 13.96 -2.00
C MET A 43 6.95 14.81 -0.80
N ILE A 44 7.46 14.18 0.26
CA ILE A 44 7.85 14.88 1.50
C ILE A 44 9.36 15.04 1.71
N GLY A 45 10.19 14.57 0.79
CA GLY A 45 11.65 14.69 0.89
C GLY A 45 12.30 13.84 2.00
N VAL A 46 11.63 12.78 2.45
CA VAL A 46 12.12 11.88 3.51
C VAL A 46 12.55 10.54 2.91
N ASP A 47 13.64 9.95 3.39
CA ASP A 47 14.11 8.65 2.90
C ASP A 47 13.05 7.53 3.02
N ALA A 48 12.85 6.78 1.93
CA ALA A 48 11.82 5.74 1.86
C ALA A 48 12.07 4.57 2.82
N ALA A 49 13.34 4.23 3.09
CA ALA A 49 13.68 3.16 4.03
C ALA A 49 13.38 3.61 5.47
N LEU A 50 13.65 4.88 5.79
CA LEU A 50 13.25 5.48 7.06
C LEU A 50 11.72 5.44 7.25
N LEU A 51 10.94 5.91 6.27
CA LEU A 51 9.46 5.85 6.32
C LEU A 51 8.96 4.43 6.56
N THR A 52 9.53 3.46 5.85
CA THR A 52 9.18 2.04 6.00
C THR A 52 9.52 1.51 7.39
N ARG A 53 10.68 1.88 7.95
CA ARG A 53 11.09 1.48 9.30
C ARG A 53 10.17 2.08 10.36
N ILE A 54 9.77 3.35 10.21
CA ILE A 54 8.82 4.01 11.13
C ILE A 54 7.48 3.29 11.09
N ALA A 55 6.91 3.10 9.90
CA ALA A 55 5.61 2.45 9.70
C ALA A 55 5.57 1.03 10.29
N ARG A 56 6.68 0.28 10.23
CA ARG A 56 6.82 -1.08 10.79
C ARG A 56 7.17 -1.12 12.27
N GLY A 57 7.26 0.02 12.95
CA GLY A 57 7.63 0.10 14.37
C GLY A 57 9.10 -0.18 14.68
N GLN A 58 9.97 -0.16 13.67
CA GLN A 58 11.41 -0.41 13.83
C GLN A 58 12.19 0.84 14.23
N ALA A 59 11.58 2.03 14.13
CA ALA A 59 12.14 3.27 14.62
C ALA A 59 11.47 3.69 15.92
N THR A 60 12.27 3.99 16.94
CA THR A 60 11.81 4.47 18.25
C THR A 60 11.78 6.00 18.32
N TYR A 61 12.71 6.66 17.64
CA TYR A 61 12.82 8.12 17.57
C TYR A 61 13.06 8.55 16.12
N VAL A 62 12.60 9.75 15.78
CA VAL A 62 12.73 10.38 14.45
C VAL A 62 13.15 11.84 14.63
N ALA A 63 13.86 12.41 13.66
CA ALA A 63 14.19 13.83 13.70
C ALA A 63 12.90 14.67 13.67
N ARG A 64 12.84 15.78 14.42
CA ARG A 64 11.64 16.62 14.49
C ARG A 64 11.19 17.12 13.13
N GLU A 65 12.13 17.51 12.27
CA GLU A 65 11.83 17.93 10.89
C GLU A 65 11.08 16.84 10.11
N THR A 66 11.54 15.58 10.20
CA THR A 66 10.86 14.44 9.60
C THR A 66 9.47 14.22 10.21
N ALA A 67 9.34 14.35 11.53
CA ALA A 67 8.05 14.23 12.19
C ALA A 67 7.06 15.30 11.71
N ASN A 68 7.51 16.55 11.59
CA ASN A 68 6.69 17.66 11.09
C ASN A 68 6.26 17.42 9.63
N ALA A 69 7.17 16.95 8.77
CA ALA A 69 6.85 16.63 7.38
C ALA A 69 5.79 15.52 7.26
N ILE A 70 5.83 14.52 8.14
CA ILE A 70 4.81 13.45 8.20
C ILE A 70 3.48 13.97 8.77
N ASP A 71 3.53 14.82 9.80
CA ASP A 71 2.34 15.40 10.44
C ASP A 71 1.55 16.34 9.49
N GLN A 72 2.23 16.93 8.51
CA GLN A 72 1.64 17.82 7.50
C GLN A 72 1.11 17.10 6.26
N LEU A 73 1.16 15.77 6.22
CA LEU A 73 0.65 15.00 5.09
C LEU A 73 -0.86 15.22 4.91
N ASP A 74 -1.24 15.73 3.74
CA ASP A 74 -2.62 15.63 3.26
C ASP A 74 -2.87 14.19 2.83
N ARG A 75 -3.82 13.52 3.51
CA ARG A 75 -4.16 12.13 3.22
C ARG A 75 -4.68 12.01 1.79
N ASP A 76 -5.54 12.90 1.34
CA ASP A 76 -6.20 12.76 0.03
C ASP A 76 -5.18 12.92 -1.11
N GLU A 77 -4.22 13.82 -0.95
CA GLU A 77 -3.09 13.96 -1.88
C GLU A 77 -2.21 12.70 -1.90
N VAL A 78 -1.90 12.14 -0.72
CA VAL A 78 -1.13 10.89 -0.61
C VAL A 78 -1.86 9.72 -1.28
N TYR A 79 -3.16 9.57 -1.04
CA TYR A 79 -3.94 8.49 -1.64
C TYR A 79 -4.09 8.65 -3.15
N THR A 80 -4.16 9.89 -3.65
CA THR A 80 -4.21 10.18 -5.09
C THR A 80 -2.90 9.83 -5.78
N HIS A 81 -1.75 10.26 -5.25
CA HIS A 81 -0.48 10.20 -5.96
C HIS A 81 0.42 9.03 -5.55
N CYS A 82 0.37 8.62 -4.30
CA CYS A 82 1.29 7.63 -3.74
C CYS A 82 0.69 6.23 -3.67
N ARG A 83 -0.63 6.09 -3.72
CA ARG A 83 -1.27 4.78 -3.80
C ARG A 83 -0.81 4.07 -5.07
N ARG A 84 -0.48 2.78 -4.94
CA ARG A 84 -0.30 1.94 -6.11
C ARG A 84 -1.62 1.94 -6.87
N GLU A 85 -1.63 2.41 -8.12
CA GLU A 85 -2.85 2.44 -8.96
C GLU A 85 -3.56 1.08 -8.84
N PRO A 86 -4.69 1.02 -8.13
CA PRO A 86 -5.26 -0.25 -7.72
C PRO A 86 -5.97 -0.96 -8.87
N ASN A 87 -5.99 -0.38 -10.08
CA ASN A 87 -6.86 -0.79 -11.18
C ASN A 87 -6.18 -0.88 -12.55
N ARG A 88 -4.86 -0.69 -12.65
CA ARG A 88 -4.18 -0.84 -13.95
C ARG A 88 -3.81 -2.31 -14.20
N LEU A 89 -4.42 -2.89 -15.22
CA LEU A 89 -3.99 -4.16 -15.79
C LEU A 89 -2.58 -3.95 -16.38
N ASP A 90 -1.61 -4.77 -15.99
CA ASP A 90 -0.29 -4.76 -16.62
C ASP A 90 -0.36 -5.69 -17.84
N ASP A 91 -0.30 -5.10 -19.04
CA ASP A 91 -0.48 -5.81 -20.30
C ASP A 91 0.53 -6.94 -20.50
N VAL A 92 1.78 -6.74 -20.02
CA VAL A 92 2.83 -7.75 -20.15
C VAL A 92 2.53 -8.95 -19.25
N VAL A 93 2.10 -8.68 -18.01
CA VAL A 93 1.68 -9.74 -17.08
C VAL A 93 0.43 -10.45 -17.61
N TYR A 94 -0.53 -9.70 -18.14
CA TYR A 94 -1.77 -10.22 -18.69
C TYR A 94 -1.54 -11.16 -19.88
N GLU A 95 -0.72 -10.75 -20.85
CA GLU A 95 -0.39 -11.58 -22.02
C GLU A 95 0.42 -12.84 -21.63
N ARG A 96 1.27 -12.76 -20.61
CA ARG A 96 1.95 -13.95 -20.08
C ARG A 96 0.97 -14.95 -19.47
N ILE A 97 -0.02 -14.48 -18.73
CA ILE A 97 -1.07 -15.34 -18.15
C ILE A 97 -1.87 -16.02 -19.27
N LYS A 98 -2.26 -15.27 -20.31
CA LYS A 98 -2.96 -15.80 -21.49
C LYS A 98 -2.14 -16.87 -22.22
N ALA A 99 -0.84 -16.66 -22.34
CA ALA A 99 0.10 -17.63 -22.90
C ALA A 99 0.38 -18.84 -21.98
N GLY A 100 -0.28 -18.95 -20.81
CA GLY A 100 -0.04 -20.03 -19.85
C GLY A 100 1.32 -19.98 -19.16
N LYS A 101 2.02 -18.84 -19.24
CA LYS A 101 3.33 -18.64 -18.64
C LYS A 101 3.19 -18.15 -17.20
N TYR A 102 4.16 -18.50 -16.37
CA TYR A 102 4.23 -17.98 -15.02
C TYR A 102 4.40 -16.45 -15.01
N ALA A 103 3.60 -15.79 -14.17
CA ALA A 103 3.72 -14.38 -13.83
C ALA A 103 3.40 -14.17 -12.36
N ARG A 104 4.22 -13.38 -11.66
CA ARG A 104 4.00 -13.06 -10.25
C ARG A 104 3.03 -11.90 -10.13
N ILE A 105 1.81 -12.18 -9.67
CA ILE A 105 0.76 -11.18 -9.46
C ILE A 105 0.63 -10.92 -7.95
N PRO A 106 0.82 -9.68 -7.47
CA PRO A 106 0.51 -9.32 -6.08
C PRO A 106 -0.95 -9.66 -5.74
N TYR A 107 -1.22 -10.13 -4.51
CA TYR A 107 -2.54 -10.61 -4.12
C TYR A 107 -3.67 -9.59 -4.39
N GLY A 108 -3.45 -8.31 -4.05
CA GLY A 108 -4.41 -7.23 -4.27
C GLY A 108 -4.75 -6.96 -5.74
N HIS A 109 -3.88 -7.35 -6.68
CA HIS A 109 -4.09 -7.10 -8.11
C HIS A 109 -4.82 -8.23 -8.82
N LYS A 110 -4.86 -9.44 -8.25
CA LYS A 110 -5.44 -10.64 -8.92
C LYS A 110 -6.90 -10.46 -9.33
N ARG A 111 -7.66 -9.63 -8.60
CA ARG A 111 -9.07 -9.33 -8.92
C ARG A 111 -9.23 -8.64 -10.27
N ILE A 112 -8.31 -7.75 -10.66
CA ILE A 112 -8.31 -7.06 -11.96
C ILE A 112 -8.07 -8.05 -13.09
N TYR A 113 -7.07 -8.93 -12.94
CA TYR A 113 -6.81 -9.99 -13.90
C TYR A 113 -7.99 -10.96 -14.01
N ALA A 114 -8.63 -11.30 -12.89
CA ALA A 114 -9.83 -12.14 -12.89
C ALA A 114 -10.97 -11.49 -13.70
N ARG A 115 -11.20 -10.19 -13.53
CA ARG A 115 -12.19 -9.42 -14.31
C ARG A 115 -11.85 -9.41 -15.80
N ALA A 116 -10.61 -9.09 -16.16
CA ALA A 116 -10.15 -9.03 -17.55
C ALA A 116 -10.27 -10.40 -18.25
N LEU A 117 -9.82 -11.48 -17.59
CA LEU A 117 -9.94 -12.84 -18.13
C LEU A 117 -11.41 -13.29 -18.27
N HIS A 118 -12.28 -12.90 -17.33
CA HIS A 118 -13.71 -13.17 -17.43
C HIS A 118 -14.36 -12.43 -18.61
N ALA A 119 -13.97 -11.17 -18.85
CA ALA A 119 -14.43 -10.41 -20.01
C ALA A 119 -13.99 -11.05 -21.35
N GLU A 120 -12.85 -11.74 -21.37
CA GLU A 120 -12.41 -12.59 -22.49
C GLU A 120 -13.10 -13.98 -22.54
N GLY A 121 -14.08 -14.25 -21.69
CA GLY A 121 -14.87 -15.48 -21.71
C GLY A 121 -14.23 -16.67 -20.97
N TRP A 122 -13.21 -16.44 -20.12
CA TRP A 122 -12.64 -17.52 -19.32
C TRP A 122 -13.62 -17.98 -18.23
N SER A 123 -13.70 -19.29 -18.01
CA SER A 123 -14.54 -19.86 -16.95
C SER A 123 -13.99 -19.53 -15.56
N LEU A 124 -14.89 -19.39 -14.57
CA LEU A 124 -14.53 -19.14 -13.17
C LEU A 124 -13.49 -20.14 -12.63
N LYS A 125 -13.65 -21.42 -13.00
CA LYS A 125 -12.72 -22.50 -12.60
C LYS A 125 -11.33 -22.26 -13.18
N LYS A 126 -11.24 -21.92 -14.48
CA LYS A 126 -9.96 -21.64 -15.15
C LYS A 126 -9.27 -20.44 -14.50
N ILE A 127 -10.01 -19.36 -14.25
CA ILE A 127 -9.48 -18.15 -13.59
C ILE A 127 -8.98 -18.47 -12.18
N ALA A 128 -9.77 -19.20 -11.38
CA ALA A 128 -9.41 -19.59 -10.02
C ALA A 128 -8.10 -20.40 -9.98
N THR A 129 -7.96 -21.38 -10.88
CA THR A 129 -6.73 -22.17 -11.00
C THR A 129 -5.55 -21.32 -11.46
N THR A 130 -5.71 -20.52 -12.50
CA THR A 130 -4.62 -19.73 -13.09
C THR A 130 -4.12 -18.63 -12.15
N LEU A 131 -5.02 -17.97 -11.41
CA LEU A 131 -4.66 -16.89 -10.49
C LEU A 131 -4.40 -17.39 -9.07
N HIS A 132 -4.56 -18.69 -8.80
CA HIS A 132 -4.49 -19.26 -7.46
C HIS A 132 -5.39 -18.50 -6.47
N MET A 133 -6.68 -18.45 -6.81
CA MET A 133 -7.73 -17.80 -6.03
C MET A 133 -8.82 -18.81 -5.70
N SER A 134 -9.55 -18.60 -4.60
CA SER A 134 -10.75 -19.39 -4.34
C SER A 134 -11.86 -19.01 -5.34
N GLY A 135 -12.74 -19.96 -5.67
CA GLY A 135 -13.88 -19.69 -6.57
C GLY A 135 -14.82 -18.59 -6.02
N ALA A 136 -14.95 -18.49 -4.70
CA ALA A 136 -15.71 -17.42 -4.05
C ALA A 136 -15.07 -16.05 -4.28
N THR A 137 -13.75 -15.94 -4.14
CA THR A 137 -12.99 -14.70 -4.38
C THR A 137 -13.04 -14.28 -5.85
N VAL A 138 -12.99 -15.22 -6.79
CA VAL A 138 -13.15 -14.92 -8.22
C VAL A 138 -14.56 -14.40 -8.51
N ARG A 139 -15.59 -15.01 -7.93
CA ARG A 139 -16.97 -14.55 -8.07
C ARG A 139 -17.14 -13.14 -7.51
N GLU A 140 -16.70 -12.89 -6.27
CA GLU A 140 -16.71 -11.56 -5.65
C GLU A 140 -15.99 -10.51 -6.52
N ALA A 141 -14.83 -10.86 -7.09
CA ALA A 141 -14.08 -9.98 -7.97
C ALA A 141 -14.89 -9.57 -9.22
N ILE A 142 -15.68 -10.48 -9.80
CA ILE A 142 -16.49 -10.24 -11.01
C ILE A 142 -17.81 -9.55 -10.67
N THR A 143 -18.43 -9.85 -9.53
CA THR A 143 -19.75 -9.31 -9.16
C THR A 143 -19.69 -7.87 -8.65
N ASN A 144 -18.62 -7.47 -7.96
CA ASN A 144 -18.47 -6.10 -7.42
C ASN A 144 -18.33 -5.01 -8.50
N THR A 145 -18.35 -5.36 -9.78
CA THR A 145 -18.35 -4.42 -10.92
C THR A 145 -19.68 -3.69 -11.10
N HIS A 146 -20.76 -4.14 -10.47
CA HIS A 146 -22.09 -3.52 -10.64
C HIS A 146 -22.38 -2.35 -9.69
N ASN A 147 -21.53 -2.10 -8.67
CA ASN A 147 -21.73 -0.98 -7.74
C ASN A 147 -20.76 0.21 -7.96
N ASP A 148 -19.73 0.08 -8.80
CA ASP A 148 -18.77 1.18 -9.06
C ASP A 148 -19.12 2.03 -10.29
N ASN A 149 -20.22 1.72 -11.01
CA ASN A 149 -20.74 2.50 -12.14
C ASN A 149 -22.06 3.24 -11.83
N GLY A 150 -22.40 3.41 -10.55
CA GLY A 150 -23.60 4.10 -10.10
C GLY A 150 -23.47 5.62 -10.11
N GLU A 151 -23.91 6.23 -11.21
CA GLU A 151 -24.56 7.56 -11.30
C GLU A 151 -23.79 8.80 -10.82
N THR A 152 -23.18 9.50 -11.78
CA THR A 152 -23.40 10.95 -11.91
C THR A 152 -24.87 11.17 -12.27
N ALA A 153 -25.65 11.69 -11.33
CA ALA A 153 -26.90 12.40 -11.60
C ALA A 153 -26.65 13.91 -11.54
#